data_AF-A0A2I1HXJ7-F1
#
_entry.id   AF-A0A2I1HXJ7-F1
#
_cell.length_a   1.000
_cell.length_b   1.000
_cell.length_c   1.000
_cell.angle_alpha   90.00
_cell.angle_beta   90.00
_cell.angle_gamma   90.00
#
_symmetry.space_group_name_H-M   'P 1'
#
loop_
_entity.id
_entity.type
_entity.pdbx_description
1 polymer ?
#
loop_
_entity_poly.entity_id
_entity_poly.type
_entity_poly.pdbx_seq_one_letter_code
_entity_poly.pdbx_strand_id
1 'polypeptide(L)'
;MLIEKTEGNISDVSIKTLDISVENTGMLLKAISNHCPKIEQLTTHLGPNDLIYVRSLLMNCKILVRLSLDSFDSCNENYGIGDELLDILTKFSLKTLTNITINGNLVYSIDAFEKFFESCRGRKLLYFNINGK
;
A
#
# COMPACT_ATOMS: atom_id res chain seq x y z
N MET A 1 2.11 15.39 -12.44
CA MET A 1 2.46 14.06 -13.05
C MET A 1 1.46 13.68 -14.13
N LEU A 2 1.80 12.76 -15.07
CA LEU A 2 0.84 12.33 -16.13
C LEU A 2 -0.46 11.73 -15.55
N ILE A 3 -0.39 11.06 -14.40
CA ILE A 3 -1.55 10.48 -13.72
C ILE A 3 -2.64 11.52 -13.38
N GLU A 4 -2.26 12.77 -13.09
CA GLU A 4 -3.21 13.85 -12.80
C GLU A 4 -4.07 14.21 -14.01
N LYS A 5 -3.53 14.04 -15.22
CA LYS A 5 -4.21 14.35 -16.48
C LYS A 5 -5.20 13.27 -16.91
N THR A 6 -5.32 12.20 -16.12
CA THR A 6 -6.23 11.08 -16.42
C THR A 6 -7.66 11.35 -15.94
N GLU A 7 -7.86 12.46 -15.21
CA GLU A 7 -9.15 12.85 -14.63
C GLU A 7 -9.78 11.75 -13.76
N GLY A 8 -8.93 10.89 -13.18
CA GLY A 8 -9.34 9.76 -12.35
C GLY A 8 -10.00 8.61 -13.13
N ASN A 9 -9.86 8.58 -14.46
CA ASN A 9 -10.44 7.55 -15.32
C ASN A 9 -9.52 6.31 -15.50
N ILE A 10 -8.65 6.04 -14.52
CA ILE A 10 -7.84 4.83 -14.47
C ILE A 10 -8.32 3.96 -13.32
N SER A 11 -8.61 2.69 -13.63
CA SER A 11 -9.03 1.67 -12.67
C SER A 11 -7.89 0.76 -12.22
N ASP A 12 -6.85 0.56 -13.05
CA ASP A 12 -5.74 -0.34 -12.75
C ASP A 12 -4.41 0.35 -13.09
N VAL A 13 -3.52 0.41 -12.09
CA VAL A 13 -2.13 0.86 -12.24
C VAL A 13 -1.22 -0.23 -11.70
N SER A 14 -0.30 -0.70 -12.54
CA SER A 14 0.74 -1.63 -12.14
C SER A 14 2.11 -1.12 -12.58
N ILE A 15 2.93 -0.75 -11.60
CA ILE A 15 4.26 -0.19 -11.82
C ILE A 15 5.25 -1.06 -11.05
N LYS A 16 6.04 -1.83 -11.80
CA LYS A 16 7.14 -2.65 -11.31
C LYS A 16 8.39 -2.29 -12.11
N THR A 17 9.39 -1.75 -11.44
CA THR A 17 10.63 -1.31 -12.06
C THR A 17 11.79 -1.63 -11.13
N LEU A 18 12.98 -1.83 -11.68
CA LEU A 18 14.18 -2.15 -10.91
C LEU A 18 14.98 -0.88 -10.53
N ASP A 19 14.86 0.19 -11.32
CA ASP A 19 15.58 1.47 -11.17
C ASP A 19 14.63 2.63 -10.83
N ILE A 20 14.04 2.66 -9.64
CA ILE A 20 13.42 3.88 -9.12
C ILE A 20 14.29 4.44 -8.02
N SER A 21 14.63 5.73 -8.13
CA SER A 21 15.18 6.44 -6.97
C SER A 21 14.10 6.48 -5.89
N VAL A 22 14.47 6.01 -4.69
CA VAL A 22 13.59 5.96 -3.51
C VAL A 22 12.93 7.32 -3.22
N GLU A 23 13.53 8.42 -3.68
CA GLU A 23 13.01 9.78 -3.53
C GLU A 23 11.67 10.04 -4.23
N ASN A 24 11.30 9.27 -5.26
CA ASN A 24 10.13 9.56 -6.10
C ASN A 24 8.93 8.62 -5.89
N THR A 25 9.06 7.56 -5.08
CA THR A 25 7.98 6.58 -4.86
C THR A 25 6.77 7.19 -4.18
N GLY A 26 6.99 8.02 -3.17
CA GLY A 26 5.93 8.71 -2.44
C GLY A 26 5.14 9.70 -3.31
N MET A 27 5.81 10.34 -4.27
CA MET A 27 5.15 11.30 -5.17
C MET A 27 4.08 10.63 -6.02
N LEU A 28 4.35 9.43 -6.52
CA LEU A 28 3.39 8.64 -7.30
C LEU A 28 2.20 8.19 -6.45
N LEU A 29 2.46 7.59 -5.27
CA LEU A 29 1.42 7.18 -4.32
C LEU A 29 0.52 8.37 -3.94
N LYS A 30 1.14 9.52 -3.63
CA LYS A 30 0.43 10.77 -3.34
C LYS A 30 -0.45 11.20 -4.51
N ALA A 31 0.08 11.23 -5.72
CA ALA A 31 -0.68 11.66 -6.89
C ALA A 31 -1.88 10.72 -7.17
N ILE A 32 -1.68 9.40 -7.08
CA ILE A 32 -2.76 8.42 -7.23
C ILE A 32 -3.82 8.64 -6.14
N SER A 33 -3.40 8.79 -4.88
CA SER A 33 -4.33 9.01 -3.77
C SER A 33 -5.17 10.27 -3.93
N ASN A 34 -4.66 11.31 -4.60
CA ASN A 34 -5.38 12.57 -4.76
C ASN A 34 -6.22 12.66 -6.04
N HIS A 35 -5.82 11.95 -7.09
CA HIS A 35 -6.38 12.15 -8.44
C HIS A 35 -7.08 10.92 -9.02
N CYS A 36 -6.97 9.75 -8.39
CA CYS A 36 -7.56 8.50 -8.88
C CYS A 36 -8.51 7.87 -7.85
N PRO A 37 -9.61 8.53 -7.46
CA PRO A 37 -10.55 7.98 -6.47
C PRO A 37 -11.27 6.70 -6.93
N LYS A 38 -11.30 6.45 -8.26
CA LYS A 38 -11.90 5.29 -8.92
C LYS A 38 -10.90 4.16 -9.20
N ILE A 39 -9.68 4.21 -8.64
CA ILE A 39 -8.73 3.12 -8.81
C ILE A 39 -9.22 1.89 -8.04
N GLU A 40 -9.22 0.75 -8.71
CA GLU A 40 -9.59 -0.55 -8.16
C GLU A 40 -8.36 -1.40 -7.86
N GLN A 41 -7.29 -1.25 -8.64
CA GLN A 41 -6.08 -2.05 -8.50
C GLN A 41 -4.85 -1.17 -8.55
N LEU A 42 -3.98 -1.31 -7.55
CA LEU A 42 -2.70 -0.62 -7.50
C LEU A 42 -1.59 -1.61 -7.18
N THR A 43 -0.57 -1.64 -8.04
CA THR A 43 0.75 -2.20 -7.75
C THR A 43 1.78 -1.09 -7.91
N THR A 44 2.54 -0.80 -6.85
CA THR A 44 3.56 0.26 -6.86
C THR A 44 4.60 0.00 -5.78
N HIS A 45 5.65 0.80 -5.80
CA HIS A 45 6.70 0.77 -4.78
C HIS A 45 6.36 1.58 -3.54
N LEU A 46 6.97 1.20 -2.42
CA LEU A 46 6.86 1.84 -1.13
C LEU A 46 8.26 2.16 -0.59
N GLY A 47 8.59 3.45 -0.50
CA GLY A 47 9.76 3.93 0.23
C GLY A 47 9.51 4.00 1.74
N PRO A 48 10.57 4.12 2.57
CA PRO A 48 10.46 4.12 4.03
C PRO A 48 9.61 5.27 4.59
N ASN A 49 9.58 6.42 3.90
CA ASN A 49 8.83 7.60 4.32
C ASN A 49 7.43 7.72 3.69
N ASP A 50 6.99 6.71 2.93
CA ASP A 50 5.80 6.80 2.09
C ASP A 50 4.51 6.29 2.76
N LEU A 51 4.60 5.81 4.01
CA LEU A 51 3.47 5.27 4.76
C LEU A 51 2.31 6.27 4.88
N ILE A 52 2.60 7.56 4.98
CA ILE A 52 1.59 8.63 5.00
C ILE A 52 0.74 8.66 3.71
N TYR A 53 1.32 8.25 2.58
CA TYR A 53 0.62 8.18 1.30
C TYR A 53 -0.18 6.89 1.16
N VAL A 54 0.24 5.78 1.80
CA VAL A 54 -0.60 4.58 1.93
C VAL A 54 -1.88 4.91 2.71
N ARG A 55 -1.77 5.64 3.81
CA ARG A 55 -2.94 6.14 4.54
C ARG A 55 -3.83 7.01 3.64
N SER A 56 -3.26 7.97 2.92
CA SER A 56 -4.01 8.84 2.01
C SER A 56 -4.73 8.04 0.92
N LEU A 57 -4.08 7.02 0.36
CA LEU A 57 -4.64 6.11 -0.64
C LEU A 57 -5.89 5.41 -0.09
N LEU A 58 -5.81 4.79 1.10
CA LEU A 58 -6.93 4.09 1.73
C LEU A 58 -8.08 5.05 2.10
N MET A 59 -7.76 6.30 2.41
CA MET A 59 -8.76 7.33 2.70
C MET A 59 -9.47 7.87 1.45
N ASN A 60 -8.82 7.93 0.31
CA ASN A 60 -9.36 8.60 -0.88
C ASN A 60 -9.86 7.63 -1.96
N CYS A 61 -9.22 6.47 -2.12
CA CYS A 61 -9.54 5.48 -3.14
C CYS A 61 -10.54 4.45 -2.62
N LYS A 62 -11.82 4.86 -2.51
CA LYS A 62 -12.86 4.10 -1.79
C LYS A 62 -13.25 2.77 -2.42
N ILE A 63 -12.96 2.59 -3.70
CA ILE A 63 -13.28 1.36 -4.43
C ILE A 63 -12.06 0.45 -4.65
N LEU A 64 -10.92 0.76 -4.02
CA LEU A 64 -9.71 -0.05 -4.14
C LEU A 64 -9.97 -1.49 -3.67
N VAL A 65 -9.77 -2.44 -4.58
CA VAL A 65 -9.96 -3.88 -4.39
C VAL A 65 -8.64 -4.58 -4.12
N ARG A 66 -7.58 -4.17 -4.82
CA ARG A 66 -6.25 -4.79 -4.75
C ARG A 66 -5.17 -3.75 -4.50
N LEU A 67 -4.33 -4.01 -3.50
CA LEU A 67 -3.13 -3.25 -3.20
C LEU A 67 -1.91 -4.18 -3.17
N SER A 68 -0.92 -3.92 -4.00
CA SER A 68 0.39 -4.56 -3.97
C SER A 68 1.46 -3.50 -3.77
N LEU A 69 2.25 -3.64 -2.70
CA LEU A 69 3.33 -2.72 -2.35
C LEU A 69 4.66 -3.44 -2.43
N ASP A 70 5.57 -2.92 -3.27
CA ASP A 70 6.95 -3.38 -3.38
C ASP A 70 7.84 -2.45 -2.54
N SER A 71 8.18 -2.90 -1.33
CA SER A 71 9.06 -2.15 -0.43
C SER A 71 10.51 -2.21 -0.91
N PHE A 72 11.20 -1.06 -0.86
CA PHE A 72 12.64 -1.00 -1.06
C PHE A 72 13.37 -1.40 0.23
N ASP A 73 14.41 -2.22 0.10
CA ASP A 73 15.33 -2.53 1.20
C ASP A 73 16.19 -1.30 1.50
N SER A 74 15.67 -0.36 2.28
CA SER A 74 16.49 0.69 2.87
C SER A 74 17.08 0.19 4.19
N CYS A 75 18.36 -0.16 4.13
CA CYS A 75 19.32 -0.46 5.21
C CYS A 75 18.88 -0.15 6.65
N ASN A 76 19.03 -1.13 7.55
CA ASN A 76 19.18 -1.07 9.03
C ASN A 76 18.19 -0.23 9.90
N GLU A 77 17.36 0.63 9.32
CA GLU A 77 16.39 1.51 10.02
C GLU A 77 14.93 1.01 9.88
N ASN A 78 14.71 -0.17 9.29
CA ASN A 78 13.38 -0.76 9.05
C ASN A 78 12.66 -1.30 10.31
N TYR A 79 13.18 -1.03 11.51
CA TYR A 79 12.53 -1.47 12.75
C TYR A 79 11.20 -0.75 12.94
N GLY A 80 10.10 -1.50 12.80
CA GLY A 80 8.74 -1.01 13.06
C GLY A 80 7.97 -0.54 11.83
N ILE A 81 8.60 -0.38 10.66
CA ILE A 81 7.89 0.03 9.42
C ILE A 81 6.82 -1.00 9.03
N GLY A 82 7.12 -2.29 9.17
CA GLY A 82 6.15 -3.35 8.91
C GLY A 82 4.94 -3.27 9.85
N ASP A 83 5.19 -3.06 11.13
CA ASP A 83 4.13 -2.89 12.15
C ASP A 83 3.29 -1.64 11.90
N GLU A 84 3.92 -0.52 11.55
CA GLU A 84 3.22 0.72 11.21
C GLU A 84 2.36 0.56 9.95
N LEU A 85 2.87 -0.13 8.93
CA LEU A 85 2.09 -0.45 7.73
C LEU A 85 0.87 -1.31 8.08
N LEU A 86 1.03 -2.34 8.92
CA LEU A 86 -0.08 -3.16 9.38
C LEU A 86 -1.08 -2.36 10.23
N ASP A 87 -0.63 -1.43 11.07
CA ASP A 87 -1.50 -0.54 11.84
C ASP A 87 -2.30 0.41 10.94
N ILE A 88 -1.68 0.96 9.89
CA ILE A 88 -2.37 1.75 8.86
C ILE A 88 -3.43 0.90 8.15
N LEU A 89 -3.08 -0.31 7.72
CA LEU A 89 -4.03 -1.22 7.10
C LEU A 89 -5.18 -1.57 8.06
N THR A 90 -4.89 -1.83 9.34
CA THR A 90 -5.89 -2.11 10.38
C THR A 90 -6.88 -0.96 10.54
N LYS A 91 -6.39 0.28 10.59
CA LYS A 91 -7.21 1.47 10.86
C LYS A 91 -7.98 1.99 9.65
N PHE A 92 -7.42 1.86 8.45
CA PHE A 92 -7.92 2.56 7.27
C PHE A 92 -8.41 1.62 6.15
N SER A 93 -8.23 0.30 6.28
CA SER A 93 -8.71 -0.62 5.24
C SER A 93 -10.22 -0.55 5.04
N LEU A 94 -10.60 -0.47 3.78
CA LEU A 94 -11.98 -0.44 3.34
C LEU A 94 -12.54 -1.86 3.21
N LYS A 95 -13.86 -2.00 3.21
CA LYS A 95 -14.52 -3.29 2.94
C LYS A 95 -14.25 -3.83 1.54
N THR A 96 -13.96 -2.94 0.59
CA THR A 96 -13.64 -3.24 -0.81
C THR A 96 -12.25 -3.84 -0.99
N LEU A 97 -11.29 -3.51 -0.13
CA LEU A 97 -9.89 -3.95 -0.24
C LEU A 97 -9.75 -5.42 0.16
N THR A 98 -9.93 -6.33 -0.79
CA THR A 98 -9.96 -7.78 -0.51
C THR A 98 -8.64 -8.48 -0.82
N ASN A 99 -7.73 -7.84 -1.57
CA ASN A 99 -6.43 -8.41 -1.93
C ASN A 99 -5.30 -7.48 -1.49
N ILE A 100 -4.41 -7.96 -0.63
CA ILE A 100 -3.24 -7.22 -0.17
C ILE A 100 -2.00 -8.06 -0.43
N THR A 101 -0.97 -7.45 -1.01
CA THR A 101 0.36 -8.05 -1.18
C THR A 101 1.42 -7.05 -0.75
N ILE A 102 2.36 -7.49 0.08
CA ILE A 102 3.51 -6.69 0.48
C ILE A 102 4.76 -7.49 0.14
N ASN A 103 5.61 -6.95 -0.72
CA ASN A 103 6.88 -7.57 -1.08
C ASN A 103 8.03 -6.74 -0.50
N GLY A 104 9.12 -7.38 -0.09
CA GLY A 104 10.31 -6.73 0.47
C GLY A 104 10.59 -7.15 1.92
N ASN A 105 11.78 -6.80 2.42
CA ASN A 105 12.29 -7.33 3.69
C ASN A 105 11.91 -6.42 4.88
N LEU A 106 10.61 -6.24 5.10
CA LEU A 106 10.07 -5.54 6.27
C LEU A 106 10.01 -6.46 7.49
N VAL A 107 10.28 -5.90 8.67
CA VAL A 107 10.19 -6.61 9.96
C VAL A 107 8.80 -6.39 10.56
N TYR A 108 8.19 -7.49 11.01
CA TYR A 108 6.85 -7.49 11.62
C TYR A 108 6.87 -8.20 12.97
N SER A 109 6.14 -7.67 13.93
CA SER A 109 5.82 -8.36 15.18
C SER A 109 4.59 -9.26 15.03
N ILE A 110 4.52 -10.30 15.87
CA ILE A 110 3.34 -11.17 15.95
C ILE A 110 2.11 -10.35 16.36
N ASP A 111 2.27 -9.44 17.33
CA ASP A 111 1.20 -8.56 17.81
C ASP A 111 0.59 -7.70 16.70
N ALA A 112 1.41 -7.21 15.76
CA ALA A 112 0.91 -6.43 14.62
C ALA A 112 0.05 -7.29 13.68
N PHE A 113 0.44 -8.55 13.45
CA PHE A 113 -0.37 -9.49 12.70
C PHE A 113 -1.69 -9.82 13.40
N GLU A 114 -1.66 -10.09 14.70
CA GLU A 114 -2.87 -10.40 15.47
C GLU A 114 -3.88 -9.26 15.38
N LYS A 115 -3.43 -8.01 15.59
CA LYS A 115 -4.28 -6.81 15.46
C LYS A 115 -4.86 -6.68 14.06
N PHE A 116 -4.04 -6.87 13.03
CA PHE A 116 -4.48 -6.78 11.64
C PHE A 116 -5.54 -7.85 11.32
N PHE A 117 -5.29 -9.11 11.65
CA PHE A 117 -6.24 -10.19 11.37
C PHE A 117 -7.52 -10.08 12.21
N GLU A 118 -7.45 -9.59 13.44
CA GLU A 118 -8.63 -9.31 14.25
C GLU A 118 -9.52 -8.25 13.58
N SER A 119 -8.93 -7.18 13.04
CA SER A 119 -9.68 -6.16 12.28
C SER A 119 -10.37 -6.72 11.03
N CYS A 120 -9.87 -7.85 10.50
CA CYS A 120 -10.43 -8.50 9.33
C CYS A 120 -11.69 -9.32 9.64
N ARG A 121 -12.02 -9.65 10.90
CA ARG A 121 -13.21 -10.45 11.24
C ARG A 121 -14.53 -9.88 10.71
N GLY A 122 -14.62 -8.57 10.52
CA GLY A 122 -15.81 -7.87 10.00
C GLY A 122 -15.83 -7.62 8.48
N ARG A 123 -14.82 -8.06 7.73
CA ARG A 123 -14.71 -7.83 6.28
C ARG A 123 -14.07 -9.01 5.55
N LYS A 124 -14.35 -9.11 4.26
CA LYS A 124 -13.81 -10.20 3.44
C LYS A 124 -12.38 -9.87 2.99
N LEU A 125 -11.38 -10.54 3.55
CA LEU A 125 -10.01 -10.55 3.05
C LEU A 125 -9.82 -11.83 2.22
N LEU A 126 -9.76 -11.70 0.90
CA LEU A 126 -9.66 -12.84 -0.03
C LEU A 126 -8.23 -13.33 -0.19
N TYR A 127 -7.26 -12.42 -0.17
CA TYR A 127 -5.87 -12.74 -0.37
C TYR A 127 -5.01 -11.80 0.45
N PHE A 128 -4.11 -12.38 1.23
CA PHE A 128 -3.09 -11.66 1.97
C PHE A 128 -1.78 -12.40 1.79
N ASN A 129 -0.76 -11.68 1.34
CA ASN A 129 0.54 -12.29 1.10
C ASN A 129 1.66 -11.32 1.45
N ILE A 130 2.67 -11.83 2.15
CA ILE A 130 3.93 -11.13 2.42
C ILE A 130 5.05 -11.98 1.85
N ASN A 131 5.86 -11.40 0.98
CA ASN A 131 7.03 -12.05 0.41
C ASN A 131 8.30 -11.30 0.81
N GLY A 132 9.27 -12.02 1.36
CA GLY A 132 10.66 -11.53 1.39
C GLY A 132 11.23 -11.47 -0.04
N LYS A 133 12.24 -10.64 -0.24
CA LYS A 133 13.05 -10.63 -1.47
C LYS A 133 14.22 -11.58 -1.36
#